data_AF-A0A5S3YMQ9-F1
#
_entry.id   AF-A0A5S3YMQ9-F1
#
_cell.length_a   1.000
_cell.length_b   1.000
_cell.length_c   1.000
_cell.angle_alpha   90.00
_cell.angle_beta   90.00
_cell.angle_gamma   90.00
#
_symmetry.space_group_name_H-M   'P 1'
#
loop_
_entity.id
_entity.type
_entity.pdbx_description
1 polymer ?
#
loop_
_entity_poly.entity_id
_entity_poly.type
_entity_poly.pdbx_seq_one_letter_code
_entity_poly.pdbx_strand_id
1 'polypeptide(L)' 'MGKLTVRSVLSFIKEASEQIQTKKSGKLRLADGNGLYIVVPKKGEPYWMMRYTIAGKRSEMTIGKHSLLSLADAR' A
#
# COMPACT_ATOMS: atom_id res chain seq x y z
N MET A 1 -16.81 -4.22 2.75
CA MET A 1 -15.61 -4.90 3.29
C MET A 1 -14.46 -4.66 2.34
N GLY A 2 -13.24 -4.44 2.84
CA GLY A 2 -12.04 -4.31 2.00
C GLY A 2 -11.78 -5.56 1.18
N LYS A 3 -11.14 -5.42 0.02
CA LYS A 3 -10.97 -6.49 -0.98
C LYS A 3 -9.74 -7.37 -0.73
N LEU A 4 -8.77 -6.91 0.04
CA LEU A 4 -7.53 -7.63 0.30
C LEU A 4 -7.70 -8.70 1.38
N THR A 5 -6.84 -9.71 1.27
CA THR A 5 -6.58 -10.69 2.32
C THR A 5 -5.11 -10.57 2.72
N VAL A 6 -4.75 -11.07 3.91
CA VAL A 6 -3.34 -11.09 4.34
C VAL A 6 -2.48 -11.83 3.31
N ARG A 7 -2.98 -12.96 2.78
CA ARG A 7 -2.27 -13.73 1.76
C ARG A 7 -2.04 -12.94 0.47
N SER A 8 -3.05 -12.22 -0.03
CA SER A 8 -2.89 -11.42 -1.25
C SER A 8 -1.92 -10.25 -1.06
N VAL A 9 -1.91 -9.65 0.13
CA VAL A 9 -0.97 -8.57 0.48
C VAL A 9 0.47 -9.09 0.45
N LEU A 10 0.72 -10.23 1.09
CA LEU A 10 2.07 -10.82 1.13
C LEU A 10 2.56 -11.25 -0.26
N SER A 11 1.69 -11.86 -1.07
CA SER A 11 2.01 -12.21 -2.47
C SER A 11 2.39 -10.97 -3.27
N PHE A 12 1.57 -9.93 -3.16
CA PHE A 12 1.82 -8.68 -3.86
C PHE A 12 3.11 -8.00 -3.42
N ILE A 13 3.41 -7.94 -2.11
CA ILE A 13 4.66 -7.36 -1.61
C ILE A 13 5.86 -8.08 -2.23
N LYS A 14 5.82 -9.42 -2.26
CA LYS A 14 6.89 -10.23 -2.85
C LYS A 14 7.07 -9.91 -4.33
N GLU A 15 6.02 -10.05 -5.13
CA GLU A 15 6.05 -9.80 -6.58
C GLU A 15 6.46 -8.36 -6.90
N ALA A 16 5.95 -7.39 -6.14
CA ALA A 16 6.29 -5.99 -6.33
C ALA A 16 7.75 -5.70 -6.02
N SER A 17 8.32 -6.32 -4.98
CA SER A 17 9.73 -6.14 -4.63
C SER A 17 10.66 -6.65 -5.73
N GLU A 18 10.33 -7.78 -6.36
CA GLU A 18 11.08 -8.36 -7.49
C GLU A 18 10.96 -7.49 -8.75
N GLN A 19 9.74 -7.03 -9.07
CA GLN A 19 9.50 -6.17 -10.22
C GLN A 19 10.17 -4.79 -10.11
N ILE A 20 10.25 -4.22 -8.91
CA ILE A 20 10.86 -2.91 -8.71
C ILE A 20 12.40 -2.98 -8.77
N GLN A 21 13.00 -4.13 -8.41
CA GLN A 21 14.45 -4.31 -8.58
C GLN A 21 14.85 -4.32 -10.06
N THR A 22 14.00 -4.87 -10.93
CA THR A 22 14.27 -4.95 -12.38
C THR A 22 13.91 -3.67 -13.14
N LYS A 23 12.97 -2.85 -12.65
CA LYS A 23 12.58 -1.58 -13.27
C LYS A 23 13.36 -0.38 -12.72
N LYS A 24 13.81 0.52 -13.62
CA LYS A 24 14.60 1.71 -13.25
C LYS A 24 13.85 2.72 -12.37
N SER A 25 12.51 2.80 -12.43
CA SER A 25 11.71 3.71 -11.62
C SER A 25 10.34 3.14 -11.22
N GLY A 26 9.88 3.51 -10.02
CA GLY A 26 8.50 3.29 -9.58
C GLY A 26 8.34 2.82 -8.14
N LYS A 27 7.18 3.13 -7.58
CA LYS A 27 6.57 2.44 -6.43
C LYS A 27 5.35 1.70 -6.97
N LEU A 28 5.08 0.50 -6.46
CA LEU A 28 3.86 -0.24 -6.81
C LEU A 28 2.83 -0.09 -5.70
N ARG A 29 1.54 -0.11 -6.06
CA ARG A 29 0.44 0.03 -5.10
C ARG A 29 -0.66 -0.98 -5.37
N LEU A 30 -1.26 -1.50 -4.31
CA LEU A 30 -2.39 -2.41 -4.37
C LEU A 30 -3.53 -1.88 -3.49
N ALA A 31 -4.70 -1.68 -4.10
CA ALA A 31 -5.85 -1.08 -3.45
C ALA A 31 -6.68 -2.09 -2.66
N ASP A 32 -7.05 -1.70 -1.45
CA ASP A 32 -8.01 -2.42 -0.61
C ASP A 32 -9.45 -1.96 -0.82
N GLY A 33 -9.63 -0.69 -1.18
CA GLY A 33 -10.93 -0.04 -1.29
C GLY A 33 -11.03 1.16 -0.36
N ASN A 34 -12.07 1.99 -0.51
CA ASN A 34 -12.32 3.17 0.32
C ASN A 34 -11.16 4.17 0.43
N GLY A 35 -10.22 4.15 -0.52
CA GLY A 35 -9.03 4.99 -0.48
C GLY A 35 -7.82 4.36 0.20
N LEU A 36 -7.95 3.20 0.85
CA LEU A 36 -6.84 2.44 1.43
C LEU A 36 -6.11 1.64 0.34
N TYR A 37 -4.78 1.68 0.39
CA TYR A 37 -3.89 0.85 -0.43
C TYR A 37 -2.57 0.61 0.30
N ILE A 38 -1.93 -0.52 -0.01
CA ILE A 38 -0.53 -0.76 0.34
C ILE A 38 0.38 -0.26 -0.77
N VAL A 39 1.52 0.31 -0.38
CA VAL A 39 2.56 0.79 -1.30
C VAL A 39 3.84 0.02 -1.03
N VAL A 40 4.48 -0.45 -2.11
CA VAL A 40 5.82 -1.05 -2.09
C VAL A 40 6.78 -0.07 -2.77
N PRO A 41 7.67 0.60 -2.01
CA PRO A 41 8.63 1.52 -2.58
C PRO A 41 9.85 0.79 -3.17
N LYS A 42 10.65 1.49 -3.98
CA LYS A 42 11.93 0.95 -4.49
C LYS A 42 12.97 0.72 -3.41
N LYS A 43 12.95 1.55 -2.38
CA LYS A 43 13.80 1.43 -1.20
C LYS A 43 12.94 1.69 0.03
N GLY A 44 13.19 0.92 1.09
CA GLY A 44 12.43 0.98 2.32
C GLY A 44 11.34 -0.09 2.39
N GLU A 45 10.51 0.02 3.41
CA GLU A 45 9.50 -0.97 3.75
C GLU A 45 8.15 -0.66 3.10
N PRO A 46 7.34 -1.69 2.78
CA PRO A 46 5.95 -1.50 2.40
C PRO A 46 5.15 -0.77 3.48
N TYR A 47 4.22 0.08 3.07
CA TYR A 47 3.41 0.90 3.99
C TYR A 47 1.98 1.09 3.50
N TRP A 48 1.07 1.32 4.43
CA TRP A 48 -0.32 1.64 4.19
C TRP A 48 -0.52 3.13 3.94
N MET A 49 -1.36 3.45 2.97
CA MET A 49 -1.66 4.82 2.59
C MET A 49 -3.16 4.99 2.37
N MET A 50 -3.69 6.12 2.85
CA MET A 50 -5.09 6.50 2.70
C MET A 50 -5.20 7.71 1.78
N ARG A 51 -5.99 7.56 0.72
CA ARG A 51 -6.44 8.68 -0.10
C ARG A 51 -7.78 9.19 0.44
N TYR A 52 -7.84 10.49 0.70
CA TYR A 52 -9.04 11.15 1.18
C TYR A 52 -9.27 12.49 0.44
N THR A 53 -10.45 13.06 0.63
CA THR A 53 -10.82 14.38 0.09
C THR A 53 -11.41 15.23 1.20
N ILE A 54 -10.83 16.41 1.45
CA ILE A 54 -11.35 17.41 2.40
C ILE A 54 -11.56 18.70 1.63
N ALA A 55 -12.73 19.33 1.76
CA ALA A 55 -13.08 20.57 1.06
C ALA A 55 -12.80 20.52 -0.46
N GLY A 56 -13.10 19.38 -1.11
CA GLY A 56 -12.85 19.18 -2.54
C GLY A 56 -11.39 18.92 -2.93
N LYS A 57 -10.43 19.07 -2.00
CA LYS A 57 -9.00 18.81 -2.24
C LYS A 57 -8.66 17.36 -1.94
N ARG A 58 -8.12 16.66 -2.95
CA ARG A 58 -7.61 15.29 -2.81
C ARG A 58 -6.24 15.31 -2.15
N SER A 59 -6.04 14.40 -1.20
CA SER A 59 -4.78 14.23 -0.48
C SER A 59 -4.55 12.76 -0.15
N GLU A 60 -3.29 12.41 0.10
CA GLU A 60 -2.87 11.08 0.52
C GLU A 60 -2.09 11.20 1.83
N MET A 61 -2.31 10.27 2.75
CA MET A 61 -1.60 10.21 4.03
C MET A 61 -1.09 8.78 4.27
N THR A 62 0.17 8.66 4.68
CA THR A 62 0.73 7.39 5.15
C THR A 62 0.17 7.08 6.52
N ILE A 63 -0.41 5.89 6.69
CA ILE A 63 -0.99 5.44 7.96
C ILE A 63 0.10 4.77 8.82
N GLY A 64 0.90 3.90 8.21
CA GLY A 64 1.94 3.16 8.92
C GLY A 64 2.64 2.14 8.04
N LYS A 65 3.78 1.62 8.51
CA LYS A 65 4.50 0.54 7.84
C LYS A 65 3.73 -0.77 7.98
N HIS A 66 3.75 -1.63 6.96
CA HIS A 66 3.13 -2.95 7.03
C HIS A 66 3.73 -3.83 8.15
N SER A 67 5.01 -3.63 8.48
CA SER A 67 5.70 -4.33 9.58
C SER A 67 5.13 -4.00 10.97
N LEU A 68 4.50 -2.82 11.11
CA LEU A 68 3.98 -2.31 12.38
C LEU A 68 2.45 -2.27 12.44
N LEU A 69 1.78 -2.27 11.28
CA LEU A 69 0.34 -2.12 11.15
C LEU A 69 -0.21 -3.24 10.27
N SER A 70 -1.08 -4.08 10.84
CA SER A 70 -1.69 -5.18 10.09
C SER A 70 -2.73 -4.67 9.09
N LEU A 71 -3.14 -5.52 8.14
CA LEU A 71 -4.25 -5.20 7.23
C LEU A 71 -5.56 -4.93 7.99
N ALA A 72 -5.78 -5.61 9.12
CA ALA A 72 -6.98 -5.42 9.93
C ALA A 72 -6.95 -4.05 10.62
N ASP A 73 -5.81 -3.65 11.18
CA ASP A 73 -5.67 -2.36 11.87
C ASP A 73 -5.64 -1.16 10.92
N ALA A 74 -5.23 -1.37 9.67
CA ALA A 74 -5.20 -0.32 8.65
C ALA A 74 -6.59 0.01 8.05
N ARG A 75 -7.60 -0.85 8.28
CA ARG A 75 -8.97 -0.72 7.76
C ARG A 75 -9.87 0.01 8.75
#